data_AF-A0A7Y0B755-F1
#
_entry.id   AF-A0A7Y0B755-F1
#
_cell.length_a   1.000
_cell.length_b   1.000
_cell.length_c   1.000
_cell.angle_alpha   90.00
_cell.angle_beta   90.00
_cell.angle_gamma   90.00
#
_symmetry.space_group_name_H-M   'P 1'
#
loop_
_entity.id
_entity.type
_entity.pdbx_description
1 polymer ?
#
loop_
_entity_poly.entity_id
_entity_poly.type
_entity_poly.pdbx_seq_one_letter_code
_entity_poly.pdbx_strand_id
1 'polypeptide(L)'
;MTTPYARTAPDTLDAPLAWLDEGLCRLFPDEFASLATAPRAKRICLTCPVLSQCRSWIRRVESGNSASQRENVVGGLSPDERATLDPVLIQRAKERAARAAASQATKAKNGPAAWTGPRVKAPVKRPQCGTYTGYRLHERNGEIYDEACLAANAERLARRRAEKKLPEVRRHWEQGMTDAEIAAALRCRRGTVRKVREVGGLQENLPPRSST
;
A
#
# COMPACT_ATOMS: atom_id res chain seq x y z
N MET A 1 -24.45 10.41 -59.90
CA MET A 1 -23.58 11.32 -59.14
C MET A 1 -22.62 10.47 -58.32
N THR A 2 -21.47 10.16 -58.91
CA THR A 2 -20.42 9.30 -58.32
C THR A 2 -19.28 10.22 -57.91
N THR A 3 -19.11 10.42 -56.61
CA THR A 3 -17.98 11.16 -56.04
C THR A 3 -16.75 10.24 -56.01
N PRO A 4 -15.68 10.52 -56.77
CA PRO A 4 -14.47 9.72 -56.70
C PRO A 4 -13.44 10.38 -55.77
N TYR A 5 -12.49 9.57 -55.31
CA TYR A 5 -11.24 9.94 -54.65
C TYR A 5 -11.27 10.35 -53.17
N ALA A 6 -11.38 9.35 -52.30
CA ALA A 6 -10.51 9.33 -51.12
C ALA A 6 -9.13 8.80 -51.56
N ARG A 7 -8.18 9.70 -51.84
CA ARG A 7 -6.76 9.31 -51.97
C ARG A 7 -6.30 8.82 -50.60
N THR A 8 -6.05 7.52 -50.46
CA THR A 8 -5.29 6.97 -49.34
C THR A 8 -3.95 7.70 -49.30
N ALA A 9 -3.73 8.51 -48.27
CA ALA A 9 -2.42 9.05 -47.99
C ALA A 9 -1.46 7.86 -47.85
N PRO A 10 -0.31 7.83 -48.54
CA PRO A 10 0.66 6.77 -48.33
C PRO A 10 1.02 6.79 -46.84
N ASP A 11 1.05 5.61 -46.24
CA ASP A 11 1.37 5.40 -44.83
C ASP A 11 2.87 5.68 -44.65
N THR A 12 3.26 6.95 -44.71
CA THR A 12 4.66 7.42 -44.70
C THR A 12 5.14 7.76 -43.30
N LEU A 13 4.31 7.55 -42.28
CA LEU A 13 4.76 7.63 -40.91
C LEU A 13 5.23 6.24 -40.52
N ASP A 14 6.54 6.06 -40.42
CA ASP A 14 7.12 4.84 -39.85
C ASP A 14 6.34 4.48 -38.59
N ALA A 15 5.73 3.29 -38.60
CA ALA A 15 4.90 2.85 -37.49
C ALA A 15 5.70 3.00 -36.20
N PRO A 16 5.13 3.60 -35.14
CA PRO A 16 5.82 3.69 -33.86
C PRO A 16 6.21 2.26 -33.47
N LEU A 17 7.52 2.02 -33.38
CA LEU A 17 8.15 0.72 -33.09
C LEU A 17 8.44 -0.22 -34.28
N ALA A 18 8.44 0.24 -35.54
CA ALA A 18 8.88 -0.58 -36.69
C ALA A 18 10.28 -1.21 -36.50
N TRP A 19 11.18 -0.51 -35.80
CA TRP A 19 12.51 -1.02 -35.44
C TRP A 19 12.48 -2.28 -34.54
N LEU A 20 11.36 -2.63 -33.90
CA LEU A 20 11.27 -3.88 -33.14
C LEU A 20 11.34 -5.12 -34.03
N ASP A 21 10.91 -5.01 -35.29
CA ASP A 21 10.95 -6.13 -36.24
C ASP A 21 12.38 -6.54 -36.59
N GLU A 22 13.34 -5.61 -36.50
CA GLU A 22 14.77 -5.84 -36.71
C GLU A 22 15.50 -6.36 -35.46
N GLY A 23 14.79 -6.54 -34.35
CA GLY A 23 15.37 -6.96 -33.07
C GLY A 23 15.84 -8.42 -33.07
N LEU A 24 17.14 -8.66 -32.87
CA LEU A 24 17.71 -10.02 -32.76
C LEU A 24 17.05 -10.88 -31.66
N CYS A 25 16.49 -10.27 -30.62
CA CYS A 25 15.80 -10.99 -29.55
C CYS A 25 14.63 -11.85 -30.06
N ARG A 26 14.02 -11.49 -31.20
CA ARG A 26 12.94 -12.27 -31.82
C ARG A 26 13.39 -13.63 -32.33
N LEU A 27 14.67 -13.76 -32.70
CA LEU A 27 15.25 -15.02 -33.19
C LEU A 27 15.63 -15.96 -32.03
N PHE A 28 15.64 -15.47 -30.78
CA PHE A 28 16.11 -16.22 -29.61
C PHE A 28 15.20 -16.02 -28.39
N PRO A 29 13.87 -16.25 -28.48
CA PRO A 29 12.92 -15.91 -27.41
C PRO A 29 13.25 -16.60 -26.08
N ASP A 30 13.72 -17.85 -26.11
CA ASP A 30 14.03 -18.63 -24.91
C ASP A 30 15.16 -18.02 -24.08
N GLU A 31 16.12 -17.35 -24.74
CA GLU A 31 17.22 -16.68 -24.04
C GLU A 31 16.75 -15.49 -23.21
N PHE A 32 15.61 -14.89 -23.60
CA PHE A 32 15.02 -13.73 -22.94
C PHE A 32 13.90 -14.09 -21.96
N ALA A 33 13.49 -15.35 -21.90
CA ALA A 33 12.38 -15.80 -21.04
C ALA A 33 12.77 -15.93 -19.55
N SER A 34 14.07 -15.94 -19.22
CA SER A 34 14.55 -16.17 -17.86
C SER A 34 15.76 -15.30 -17.51
N LEU A 35 15.87 -14.93 -16.23
CA LEU A 35 17.08 -14.28 -15.72
C LEU A 35 18.27 -15.25 -15.59
N ALA A 36 18.03 -16.56 -15.59
CA ALA A 36 19.11 -17.56 -15.58
C ALA A 36 19.95 -17.51 -16.87
N THR A 37 19.35 -17.13 -18.00
CA THR A 37 20.00 -16.97 -19.30
C THR A 37 20.48 -15.54 -19.56
N ALA A 38 20.41 -14.65 -18.55
CA ALA A 38 20.74 -13.23 -18.70
C ALA A 38 22.14 -12.96 -19.31
N PRO A 39 23.22 -13.67 -18.97
CA PRO A 39 24.52 -13.46 -19.62
C PRO A 39 24.49 -13.70 -21.15
N ARG A 40 23.71 -14.67 -21.61
CA ARG A 40 23.57 -14.98 -23.04
C ARG A 40 22.68 -13.96 -23.75
N ALA A 41 21.53 -13.61 -23.17
CA ALA A 41 20.66 -12.54 -23.67
C ALA A 41 21.40 -11.20 -23.81
N LYS A 42 22.23 -10.82 -22.82
CA LYS A 42 23.05 -9.60 -22.88
C LYS A 42 24.00 -9.61 -24.07
N ARG A 43 24.68 -10.73 -24.35
CA ARG A 43 25.56 -10.86 -25.53
C ARG A 43 24.80 -10.67 -26.84
N ILE A 44 23.60 -11.25 -26.96
CA ILE A 44 22.72 -11.06 -28.13
C ILE A 44 22.31 -9.59 -28.28
N CYS A 45 21.95 -8.93 -27.19
CA CYS A 45 21.62 -7.50 -27.24
C CYS A 45 22.80 -6.63 -27.68
N LEU A 46 24.03 -6.94 -27.26
CA LEU A 46 25.22 -6.16 -27.62
C LEU A 46 25.54 -6.20 -29.12
N THR A 47 25.07 -7.21 -29.84
CA THR A 47 25.20 -7.32 -31.30
C THR A 47 23.94 -6.89 -32.05
N CYS A 48 22.90 -6.44 -31.36
CA CYS A 48 21.61 -6.10 -31.97
C CYS A 48 21.67 -4.73 -32.66
N PRO A 49 21.25 -4.62 -33.94
CA PRO A 49 21.34 -3.35 -34.69
C PRO A 49 20.47 -2.24 -34.10
N VAL A 50 19.39 -2.60 -33.40
CA VAL A 50 18.42 -1.67 -32.80
C VAL A 50 18.64 -1.43 -31.29
N LEU A 51 19.84 -1.73 -30.77
CA LEU A 51 20.14 -1.62 -29.33
C LEU A 51 19.92 -0.21 -28.78
N SER A 52 20.31 0.83 -29.53
CA SER A 52 20.22 2.22 -29.07
C SER A 52 18.76 2.71 -29.02
N GLN A 53 17.95 2.35 -30.01
CA GLN A 53 16.51 2.61 -30.04
C GLN A 53 15.80 1.87 -28.89
N CYS A 54 16.15 0.59 -28.69
CA CYS A 54 15.61 -0.24 -27.60
C CYS A 54 15.91 0.36 -26.22
N ARG A 55 17.15 0.76 -25.96
CA ARG A 55 17.55 1.43 -24.70
C ARG A 55 16.83 2.76 -24.47
N SER A 56 16.65 3.55 -25.52
CA SER A 56 15.94 4.83 -25.44
C SER A 56 14.46 4.64 -25.13
N TRP A 57 13.82 3.67 -25.80
CA TRP A 57 12.42 3.35 -25.58
C TRP A 57 12.17 2.79 -24.17
N ILE A 58 12.95 1.80 -23.74
CA ILE A 58 12.75 1.16 -22.42
C ILE A 58 12.98 2.15 -21.26
N ARG A 59 13.93 3.08 -21.40
CA ARG A 59 14.15 4.16 -20.42
C ARG A 59 12.94 5.06 -20.25
N ARG A 60 12.16 5.31 -21.31
CA ARG A 60 10.94 6.10 -21.23
C ARG A 60 9.79 5.32 -20.59
N VAL A 61 9.60 4.07 -21.03
CA VAL A 61 8.46 3.24 -20.60
C VAL A 61 8.61 2.77 -19.14
N GLU A 62 9.83 2.43 -18.71
CA GLU A 62 10.08 1.93 -17.35
C GLU A 62 10.50 3.01 -16.36
N SER A 63 10.44 4.30 -16.74
CA SER A 63 10.95 5.37 -15.90
C SER A 63 10.25 5.40 -14.54
N GLY A 64 11.04 5.27 -13.46
CA GLY A 64 10.54 5.29 -12.10
C GLY A 64 9.98 3.95 -11.58
N ASN A 65 9.97 2.88 -12.38
CA ASN A 65 9.61 1.53 -11.94
C ASN A 65 10.76 0.91 -11.13
N SER A 66 10.46 0.20 -10.04
CA SER A 66 11.49 -0.52 -9.26
C SER A 66 12.07 -1.71 -10.02
N ALA A 67 13.19 -2.26 -9.56
CA ALA A 67 13.78 -3.47 -10.14
C ALA A 67 12.79 -4.65 -10.17
N SER A 68 11.96 -4.80 -9.13
CA SER A 68 10.93 -5.85 -9.04
C SER A 68 9.77 -5.71 -10.02
N GLN A 69 9.58 -4.54 -10.63
CA GLN A 69 8.56 -4.29 -11.65
C GLN A 69 9.10 -4.44 -13.07
N ARG A 70 10.40 -4.73 -13.21
CA ARG A 70 11.08 -4.92 -14.48
C ARG A 70 11.35 -6.41 -14.65
N GLU A 71 11.07 -6.91 -15.84
CA GLU A 71 11.22 -8.33 -16.15
C GLU A 71 12.27 -8.50 -17.23
N ASN A 72 12.99 -9.63 -17.18
CA ASN A 72 13.90 -10.10 -18.22
C ASN A 72 15.05 -9.12 -18.57
N VAL A 73 15.87 -9.52 -19.55
CA VAL A 73 16.90 -8.66 -20.12
C VAL A 73 16.30 -7.85 -21.26
N VAL A 74 16.43 -6.52 -21.24
CA VAL A 74 15.98 -5.66 -22.33
C VAL A 74 17.06 -4.60 -22.60
N GLY A 75 17.35 -4.34 -23.87
CA GLY A 75 18.40 -3.39 -24.24
C GLY A 75 19.78 -3.77 -23.67
N GLY A 76 20.04 -5.07 -23.49
CA GLY A 76 21.29 -5.60 -22.94
C GLY A 76 21.52 -5.29 -21.46
N LEU A 77 20.46 -5.01 -20.71
CA LEU A 77 20.51 -4.72 -19.28
C LEU A 77 19.54 -5.62 -18.52
N SER A 78 19.95 -6.11 -17.35
CA SER A 78 19.07 -6.81 -16.42
C SER A 78 18.09 -5.84 -15.72
N PRO A 79 17.04 -6.34 -15.04
CA PRO A 79 16.13 -5.51 -14.25
C PRO A 79 16.86 -4.59 -13.26
N ASP A 80 17.81 -5.13 -12.51
CA ASP A 80 18.59 -4.38 -11.51
C ASP A 80 19.45 -3.30 -12.16
N GLU A 81 20.18 -3.62 -13.24
CA GLU A 81 21.01 -2.65 -13.96
C GLU A 81 20.18 -1.50 -14.51
N ARG A 82 19.00 -1.80 -15.07
CA ARG A 82 18.08 -0.77 -15.56
C ARG A 82 17.57 0.12 -14.42
N ALA A 83 17.26 -0.45 -13.26
CA ALA A 83 16.83 0.30 -12.08
C ALA A 83 17.95 1.18 -11.51
N THR A 84 19.19 0.68 -11.47
CA THR A 84 20.35 1.45 -11.01
C THR A 84 20.64 2.65 -11.91
N LEU A 85 20.40 2.54 -13.22
CA LEU A 85 20.62 3.62 -14.19
C LEU A 85 19.43 4.59 -14.35
N ASP A 86 18.32 4.36 -13.63
CA ASP A 86 17.12 5.17 -13.77
C ASP A 86 17.24 6.51 -13.02
N PRO A 87 17.18 7.67 -13.72
CA PRO A 87 17.35 8.97 -13.09
C PRO A 87 16.29 9.29 -12.04
N VAL A 88 15.05 8.79 -12.21
CA VAL A 88 13.95 9.01 -11.25
C VAL A 88 14.21 8.25 -9.96
N LEU A 89 14.69 7.00 -10.06
CA LEU A 89 15.04 6.21 -8.87
C LEU A 89 16.26 6.78 -8.15
N ILE A 90 17.29 7.19 -8.89
CA ILE A 90 18.47 7.86 -8.32
C ILE A 90 18.04 9.11 -7.55
N GLN A 91 17.16 9.92 -8.13
CA GLN A 91 16.65 11.13 -7.48
C GLN A 91 15.85 10.82 -6.21
N ARG A 92 14.92 9.86 -6.28
CA ARG A 92 14.16 9.40 -5.10
C ARG A 92 15.06 8.85 -3.99
N ALA A 93 16.13 8.15 -4.34
CA ALA A 93 17.11 7.65 -3.38
C ALA A 93 17.85 8.81 -2.70
N LYS A 94 18.29 9.83 -3.45
CA LYS A 94 18.91 11.04 -2.89
C LYS A 94 17.97 11.78 -1.95
N GLU A 95 16.72 11.97 -2.32
CA GLU A 95 15.72 12.62 -1.48
C GLU A 95 15.45 11.84 -0.19
N ARG A 96 15.35 10.51 -0.28
CA ARG A 96 15.19 9.65 0.90
C ARG A 96 16.39 9.76 1.83
N ALA A 97 17.61 9.75 1.28
CA ALA A 97 18.83 9.94 2.05
C ALA A 97 18.88 11.31 2.72
N ALA A 98 18.49 12.38 2.02
CA ALA A 98 18.42 13.73 2.56
C ALA A 98 17.39 13.83 3.71
N ARG A 99 16.20 13.24 3.56
CA ARG A 99 15.18 13.20 4.63
C ARG A 99 15.66 12.39 5.84
N ALA A 100 16.36 11.27 5.62
CA ALA A 100 16.94 10.47 6.69
C ALA A 100 18.04 11.24 7.44
N ALA A 101 18.91 11.97 6.72
CA ALA A 101 19.91 12.83 7.33
C ALA A 101 19.28 13.96 8.14
N ALA A 102 18.22 14.60 7.61
CA ALA A 102 17.50 15.66 8.32
C ALA A 102 16.82 15.14 9.61
N SER A 103 16.20 13.95 9.58
CA SER A 103 15.57 13.35 10.77
C SER A 103 16.58 12.91 11.82
N GLN A 104 17.77 12.46 11.42
CA GLN A 104 18.86 12.17 12.33
C GLN A 104 19.41 13.45 12.98
N ALA A 105 19.56 14.53 12.21
CA ALA A 105 20.03 15.81 12.72
C ALA A 105 19.05 16.42 13.75
N THR A 106 17.74 16.35 13.50
CA THR A 106 16.74 16.82 14.48
C THR A 106 16.70 15.94 15.73
N LYS A 107 16.84 14.62 15.59
CA LYS A 107 16.93 13.69 16.72
C LYS A 107 18.19 13.94 17.57
N ALA A 108 19.31 14.31 16.96
CA ALA A 108 20.53 14.66 17.70
C ALA A 108 20.36 15.95 18.52
N LYS A 109 19.61 16.94 18.01
CA LYS A 109 19.37 18.21 18.71
C LYS A 109 18.30 18.12 19.81
N ASN A 110 17.23 17.37 19.56
CA ASN A 110 16.08 17.25 20.47
C ASN A 110 16.07 15.93 21.25
N GLY A 111 17.11 15.11 21.08
CA GLY A 111 17.29 13.92 21.90
C GLY A 111 17.42 14.35 23.35
N PRO A 112 16.80 13.64 24.31
CA PRO A 112 17.08 13.90 25.71
C PRO A 112 18.60 13.82 25.90
N ALA A 113 19.18 14.79 26.62
CA ALA A 113 20.60 14.81 26.95
C ALA A 113 21.03 13.37 27.29
N ALA A 114 22.03 12.85 26.56
CA ALA A 114 22.43 11.45 26.65
C ALA A 114 22.63 11.11 28.12
N TRP A 115 21.69 10.38 28.70
CA TRP A 115 21.78 9.99 30.09
C TRP A 115 22.91 8.94 30.17
N THR A 116 24.03 9.34 30.73
CA THR A 116 25.29 8.56 30.79
C THR A 116 25.31 7.53 31.92
N GLY A 117 24.21 7.39 32.66
CA GLY A 117 24.09 6.38 33.71
C GLY A 117 23.85 4.97 33.15
N PRO A 118 24.08 3.92 33.97
CA PRO A 118 23.64 2.56 33.66
C PRO A 118 22.12 2.47 33.79
N ARG A 119 21.40 2.23 32.67
CA ARG A 119 19.92 2.27 32.67
C ARG A 119 19.40 1.03 33.34
N VAL A 120 19.33 1.06 34.68
CA VAL A 120 18.61 0.07 35.46
C VAL A 120 17.15 0.26 35.08
N LYS A 121 16.68 -0.47 34.07
CA LYS A 121 15.26 -0.50 33.73
C LYS A 121 14.57 -0.98 34.99
N ALA A 122 13.80 -0.09 35.62
CA ALA A 122 12.93 -0.50 36.72
C ALA A 122 12.13 -1.73 36.26
N PRO A 123 11.98 -2.76 37.10
CA PRO A 123 11.23 -3.95 36.73
C PRO A 123 9.82 -3.50 36.30
N VAL A 124 9.52 -3.66 35.01
CA VAL A 124 8.20 -3.32 34.49
C VAL A 124 7.26 -4.34 35.11
N LYS A 125 6.35 -3.87 35.98
CA LYS A 125 5.31 -4.74 36.56
C LYS A 125 4.59 -5.43 35.40
N ARG A 126 4.54 -6.76 35.42
CA ARG A 126 3.82 -7.51 34.39
C ARG A 126 2.36 -7.04 34.39
N PRO A 127 1.77 -6.73 33.22
CA PRO A 127 0.35 -6.40 33.15
C PRO A 127 -0.46 -7.57 33.70
N GLN A 128 -1.55 -7.25 34.39
CA GLN A 128 -2.47 -8.26 34.91
C GLN A 128 -3.22 -8.93 33.74
N CYS A 129 -3.42 -10.24 33.84
CA CYS A 129 -4.32 -11.00 32.96
C CYS A 129 -5.75 -10.44 33.01
N GLY A 130 -6.56 -10.74 32.00
CA GLY A 130 -7.91 -10.15 31.86
C GLY A 130 -7.93 -8.74 31.28
N THR A 131 -6.80 -8.23 30.80
CA THR A 131 -6.71 -6.92 30.13
C THR A 131 -6.23 -7.08 28.69
N TYR A 132 -6.52 -6.11 27.82
CA TYR A 132 -5.95 -6.12 26.47
C TYR A 132 -4.41 -6.07 26.47
N THR A 133 -3.81 -5.41 27.47
CA THR A 133 -2.36 -5.43 27.66
C THR A 133 -1.83 -6.80 28.06
N GLY A 134 -2.57 -7.56 28.87
CA GLY A 134 -2.28 -8.98 29.14
C GLY A 134 -2.39 -9.83 27.87
N TYR A 135 -3.46 -9.69 27.09
CA TYR A 135 -3.62 -10.37 25.80
C TYR A 135 -2.43 -10.13 24.85
N ARG A 136 -1.97 -8.89 24.74
CA ARG A 136 -0.80 -8.52 23.91
C ARG A 136 0.52 -9.09 24.43
N LEU A 137 0.62 -9.34 25.73
CA LEU A 137 1.78 -9.98 26.31
C LEU A 137 1.82 -11.46 25.91
N HIS A 138 0.71 -12.19 26.01
CA HIS A 138 0.62 -13.58 25.54
C HIS A 138 0.98 -13.69 24.05
N GLU A 139 0.44 -12.81 23.21
CA GLU A 139 0.75 -12.77 21.76
C GLU A 139 2.26 -12.58 21.51
N ARG A 140 2.90 -11.66 22.22
CA ARG A 140 4.34 -11.39 22.07
C ARG A 140 5.21 -12.54 22.56
N ASN A 141 4.77 -13.24 23.61
CA ASN A 141 5.53 -14.34 24.21
C ASN A 141 5.23 -15.70 23.54
N GLY A 142 4.19 -15.79 22.70
CA GLY A 142 3.73 -17.05 22.11
C GLY A 142 3.04 -17.98 23.12
N GLU A 143 2.44 -17.43 24.18
CA GLU A 143 1.74 -18.18 25.21
C GLU A 143 0.27 -18.46 24.81
N ILE A 144 -0.34 -19.51 25.37
CA ILE A 144 -1.77 -19.76 25.23
C ILE A 144 -2.54 -18.68 25.98
N TYR A 145 -3.54 -18.08 25.34
CA TYR A 145 -4.37 -17.04 25.93
C TYR A 145 -5.30 -17.61 26.99
N ASP A 146 -5.37 -16.95 28.14
CA ASP A 146 -6.45 -17.20 29.09
C ASP A 146 -7.80 -16.63 28.60
N GLU A 147 -8.91 -17.16 29.15
CA GLU A 147 -10.26 -16.76 28.76
C GLU A 147 -10.53 -15.26 29.02
N ALA A 148 -9.97 -14.73 30.11
CA ALA A 148 -10.17 -13.33 30.49
C ALA A 148 -9.51 -12.37 29.48
N CYS A 149 -8.31 -12.68 29.00
CA CYS A 149 -7.59 -11.93 27.99
C CYS A 149 -8.28 -12.02 26.62
N LEU A 150 -8.81 -13.19 26.26
CA LEU A 150 -9.63 -13.35 25.06
C LEU A 150 -10.89 -12.48 25.12
N ALA A 151 -11.59 -12.50 26.26
CA ALA A 151 -12.77 -11.66 26.49
C ALA A 151 -12.43 -10.17 26.38
N ALA A 152 -11.34 -9.71 27.01
CA ALA A 152 -10.89 -8.33 26.95
C ALA A 152 -10.53 -7.88 25.52
N ASN A 153 -9.91 -8.74 24.72
CA ASN A 153 -9.64 -8.43 23.31
C ASN A 153 -10.94 -8.37 22.49
N ALA A 154 -11.88 -9.31 22.71
CA ALA A 154 -13.18 -9.31 22.06
C ALA A 154 -13.98 -8.04 22.38
N GLU A 155 -13.98 -7.61 23.66
CA GLU A 155 -14.61 -6.36 24.10
C GLU A 155 -13.99 -5.15 23.42
N ARG A 156 -12.65 -5.04 23.39
CA ARG A 156 -11.96 -3.95 22.70
C ARG A 156 -12.31 -3.90 21.21
N LEU A 157 -12.34 -5.04 20.53
CA LEU A 157 -12.72 -5.11 19.12
C LEU A 157 -14.18 -4.70 18.91
N ALA A 158 -15.09 -5.11 19.80
CA ALA A 158 -16.49 -4.70 19.75
C ALA A 158 -16.62 -3.17 19.93
N ARG A 159 -15.90 -2.59 20.89
CA ARG A 159 -15.86 -1.13 21.12
C ARG A 159 -15.31 -0.38 19.91
N ARG A 160 -14.19 -0.82 19.33
CA ARG A 160 -13.59 -0.19 18.13
C ARG A 160 -14.55 -0.24 16.92
N ARG A 161 -15.27 -1.34 16.73
CA ARG A 161 -16.31 -1.44 15.69
C ARG A 161 -17.48 -0.49 15.96
N ALA A 162 -17.87 -0.33 17.22
CA ALA A 162 -18.91 0.59 17.61
C ALA A 162 -18.50 2.06 17.37
N GLU A 163 -17.30 2.45 17.81
CA GLU A 163 -16.72 3.80 17.59
C GLU A 163 -16.67 4.15 16.10
N LYS A 164 -16.30 3.19 15.23
CA LYS A 164 -16.29 3.42 13.77
C LYS A 164 -17.66 3.75 13.20
N LYS A 165 -18.74 3.18 13.75
CA LYS A 165 -20.13 3.40 13.29
C LYS A 165 -20.81 4.58 13.98
N LEU A 166 -20.26 5.07 15.09
CA LEU A 166 -20.86 6.11 15.92
C LEU A 166 -21.21 7.39 15.14
N PRO A 167 -20.40 7.90 14.20
CA PRO A 167 -20.76 9.11 13.45
C PRO A 167 -22.04 8.95 12.62
N GLU A 168 -22.21 7.82 11.94
CA GLU A 168 -23.40 7.56 11.12
C GLU A 168 -24.64 7.33 11.98
N VAL A 169 -24.50 6.56 13.06
CA VAL A 169 -25.59 6.35 14.03
C VAL A 169 -26.00 7.68 14.67
N ARG A 170 -25.05 8.52 15.08
CA ARG A 170 -25.33 9.85 15.65
C ARG A 170 -26.07 10.74 14.65
N ARG A 171 -25.65 10.78 13.38
CA ARG A 171 -26.32 11.56 12.33
C ARG A 171 -27.78 11.15 12.15
N HIS A 172 -28.07 9.86 12.05
CA HIS A 172 -29.45 9.38 11.91
C HIS A 172 -30.27 9.57 13.19
N TRP A 173 -29.61 9.46 14.35
CA TRP A 173 -30.23 9.73 15.64
C TRP A 173 -30.69 11.18 15.78
N GLU A 174 -29.85 12.14 15.37
CA GLU A 174 -30.17 13.58 15.35
C GLU A 174 -31.29 13.92 14.37
N GLN A 175 -31.56 13.07 13.37
CA GLN A 175 -32.72 13.16 12.47
C GLN A 175 -34.02 12.60 13.09
N GLY A 176 -33.98 12.15 14.34
CA GLY A 176 -35.14 11.57 15.03
C GLY A 176 -35.45 10.12 14.65
N MET A 177 -34.54 9.43 13.94
CA MET A 177 -34.77 8.02 13.59
C MET A 177 -34.71 7.11 14.82
N THR A 178 -35.57 6.10 14.83
CA THR A 178 -35.56 5.01 15.81
C THR A 178 -34.42 4.03 15.56
N ASP A 179 -34.04 3.23 16.56
CA ASP A 179 -33.01 2.18 16.41
C ASP A 179 -33.29 1.22 15.25
N ALA A 180 -34.56 0.91 14.98
CA ALA A 180 -34.97 0.01 13.91
C ALA A 180 -34.73 0.63 12.53
N GLU A 181 -35.05 1.91 12.36
CA GLU A 181 -34.82 2.65 11.12
C GLU A 181 -33.32 2.85 10.87
N ILE A 182 -32.55 3.20 11.90
CA ILE A 182 -31.09 3.31 11.80
C ILE A 182 -30.48 1.95 11.43
N ALA A 183 -30.95 0.87 12.04
CA ALA A 183 -30.48 -0.48 11.74
C ALA A 183 -30.76 -0.86 10.29
N ALA A 184 -31.94 -0.55 9.77
CA ALA A 184 -32.29 -0.76 8.37
C ALA A 184 -31.43 0.09 7.41
N ALA A 185 -31.25 1.37 7.71
CA ALA A 185 -30.45 2.30 6.90
C ALA A 185 -28.97 1.85 6.80
N LEU A 186 -28.39 1.40 7.91
CA LEU A 186 -27.00 0.93 7.98
C LEU A 186 -26.84 -0.57 7.64
N ARG A 187 -27.94 -1.24 7.23
CA ARG A 187 -27.99 -2.69 6.93
C ARG A 187 -27.35 -3.54 8.03
N CYS A 188 -27.73 -3.28 9.29
CA CYS A 188 -27.19 -4.00 10.44
C CYS A 188 -28.29 -4.43 11.43
N ARG A 189 -27.95 -5.26 12.42
CA ARG A 189 -28.91 -5.71 13.43
C ARG A 189 -29.21 -4.58 14.42
N ARG A 190 -30.45 -4.47 14.89
CA ARG A 190 -30.87 -3.48 15.92
C ARG A 190 -29.97 -3.48 17.16
N GLY A 191 -29.56 -4.65 17.65
CA GLY A 191 -28.62 -4.77 18.78
C GLY A 191 -27.25 -4.14 18.53
N THR A 192 -26.81 -4.03 17.27
CA THR A 192 -25.58 -3.30 16.92
C THR A 192 -25.75 -1.80 17.12
N VAL A 193 -26.87 -1.22 16.71
CA VAL A 193 -27.18 0.21 16.91
C VAL A 193 -27.24 0.53 18.41
N ARG A 194 -27.93 -0.30 19.20
CA ARG A 194 -27.99 -0.16 20.66
C ARG A 194 -26.60 -0.12 21.30
N LYS A 195 -25.71 -1.04 20.91
CA LYS A 195 -24.33 -1.08 21.43
C LYS A 195 -23.49 0.14 20.98
N VAL A 196 -23.68 0.61 19.75
CA VAL A 196 -23.02 1.85 19.26
C VAL A 196 -23.47 3.06 20.07
N ARG A 197 -24.77 3.15 20.36
CA ARG A 197 -25.34 4.23 21.18
C ARG A 197 -24.84 4.20 22.61
N GLU A 198 -24.77 3.02 23.24
CA GLU A 198 -24.21 2.83 24.58
C GLU A 198 -22.75 3.32 24.65
N VAL A 199 -21.91 2.92 23.69
CA VAL A 199 -20.52 3.39 23.58
C VAL A 199 -20.43 4.90 23.35
N GLY A 200 -21.40 5.47 22.62
CA GLY A 200 -21.45 6.89 22.28
C GLY A 200 -22.19 7.79 23.28
N GLY A 201 -22.73 7.24 24.37
CA GLY A 201 -23.53 7.98 25.36
C GLY A 201 -24.85 8.53 24.82
N LEU A 202 -25.43 7.92 23.77
CA LEU A 202 -26.72 8.35 23.20
C LEU A 202 -27.88 7.71 23.97
N GLN A 203 -28.51 8.47 24.87
CA GLN A 203 -29.69 8.02 25.64
C GLN A 203 -30.83 7.58 24.73
N GLU A 204 -31.75 6.76 25.24
CA GLU A 204 -32.92 6.29 24.48
C GLU A 204 -33.83 7.48 24.16
N ASN A 205 -34.08 7.71 22.88
CA ASN A 205 -35.12 8.63 22.41
C ASN A 205 -36.40 7.99 22.90
N LEU A 206 -36.85 8.43 24.07
CA LEU A 206 -38.25 8.32 24.42
C LEU A 206 -39.00 8.90 23.22
N PRO A 207 -39.84 8.13 22.52
CA PRO A 207 -40.68 8.70 21.49
C PRO A 207 -41.40 9.91 22.10
N PRO A 208 -41.58 11.01 21.36
CA PRO A 208 -42.35 12.14 21.87
C PRO A 208 -43.66 11.55 22.39
N ARG A 209 -43.94 11.75 23.69
CA ARG A 209 -45.22 11.34 24.27
C ARG A 209 -46.26 11.98 23.37
N SER A 210 -46.98 11.17 22.61
CA SER A 210 -48.10 11.65 21.80
C SER A 210 -49.05 12.31 22.76
N SER A 211 -49.08 13.64 22.72
CA SER A 211 -49.98 14.48 23.51
C SER A 211 -51.39 14.22 22.99
N THR A 212 -52.04 13.18 23.50
CA THR A 212 -53.51 13.01 23.47
C THR A 212 -54.13 13.86 24.56
#